data_AF-A0A086W8Y0-F1
#
_entry.id   AF-A0A086W8Y0-F1
#
_cell.length_a   1.000
_cell.length_b   1.000
_cell.length_c   1.000
_cell.angle_alpha   90.00
_cell.angle_beta   90.00
_cell.angle_gamma   90.00
#
_symmetry.space_group_name_H-M   'P 1'
#
loop_
_entity.id
_entity.type
_entity.pdbx_description
1 polymer ?
#
loop_
_entity_poly.entity_id
_entity_poly.type
_entity_poly.pdbx_seq_one_letter_code
_entity_poly.pdbx_strand_id
1 'polypeptide(L)'
;MRHLIALLACSLVMASASASDPAPKSSADKATDGKTATVKAILEGKPVAAKTDIKALAAAADTRTAAAAARPAPAAANSSAGEEQSEVELSVRIAERLAQLREQQAARAAAAAKARKAAEAKRRKEAEAAIAAASKPKNGTHWTYEGEYGPANWSNINSAWAKCNTGNRQSPIDLRDGIKVDLEHIAFDYRPSSFSEIDNGHTIQVTVGGGNFLTVGNMTYELQQFHFHRPSEERINGKGTEMVIHFVHRSYEGKLLVLAVLLERGKANPLIQTVWNNLPLEKHQAVSPSILLDPSEALPEKREYFTYMGSLTEPPCTEDVLWIVMKQTMQASPAQMALFSRLYPLNARPIQPSNGRMIKESH
;
A
#
# COMPACT_ATOMS: atom_id res chain seq x y z
N MET A 1 51.66 -33.73 -43.77
CA MET A 1 51.43 -32.87 -44.96
C MET A 1 50.52 -31.75 -44.50
N ARG A 2 50.87 -30.45 -44.65
CA ARG A 2 50.78 -29.62 -45.88
C ARG A 2 49.34 -29.56 -46.40
N HIS A 3 48.68 -28.42 -46.65
CA HIS A 3 48.93 -26.97 -46.46
C HIS A 3 47.54 -26.25 -46.38
N LEU A 4 47.35 -24.94 -46.11
CA LEU A 4 48.25 -23.78 -46.07
C LEU A 4 47.91 -22.81 -44.88
N ILE A 5 47.90 -21.50 -45.11
CA ILE A 5 47.72 -20.35 -44.20
C ILE A 5 46.92 -19.28 -44.96
N ALA A 6 46.13 -18.44 -44.27
CA ALA A 6 45.81 -17.07 -44.72
C ALA A 6 45.50 -16.14 -43.52
N LEU A 7 46.19 -14.99 -43.44
CA LEU A 7 45.80 -13.84 -42.61
C LEU A 7 45.37 -12.69 -43.52
N LEU A 8 44.52 -11.79 -43.00
CA LEU A 8 44.62 -10.36 -43.30
C LEU A 8 44.12 -9.53 -42.10
N ALA A 9 44.46 -8.24 -42.06
CA ALA A 9 44.19 -7.33 -40.94
C ALA A 9 43.91 -5.90 -41.43
N CYS A 10 43.82 -4.94 -40.49
CA CYS A 10 43.46 -3.52 -40.66
C CYS A 10 41.94 -3.26 -40.86
N SER A 11 41.37 -2.12 -40.42
CA SER A 11 41.97 -0.92 -39.80
C SER A 11 40.99 -0.17 -38.86
N LEU A 12 41.52 0.74 -38.04
CA LEU A 12 40.79 1.62 -37.12
C LEU A 12 39.89 2.65 -37.84
N VAL A 13 38.80 3.05 -37.17
CA VAL A 13 38.50 4.47 -36.88
C VAL A 13 37.98 4.57 -35.44
N MET A 14 38.42 5.56 -34.68
CA MET A 14 37.80 5.96 -33.40
C MET A 14 37.17 7.35 -33.53
N ALA A 15 36.05 7.57 -32.83
CA ALA A 15 35.37 8.87 -32.78
C ALA A 15 34.76 9.12 -31.39
N SER A 16 35.60 9.39 -30.39
CA SER A 16 35.18 9.86 -29.06
C SER A 16 35.04 11.38 -29.05
N ALA A 17 33.83 11.90 -28.83
CA ALA A 17 33.57 13.34 -28.71
C ALA A 17 33.19 13.71 -27.26
N SER A 18 34.19 14.07 -26.47
CA SER A 18 34.03 14.67 -25.14
C SER A 18 34.02 16.19 -25.25
N ALA A 19 33.07 16.87 -24.61
CA ALA A 19 33.12 18.31 -24.35
C ALA A 19 32.52 18.61 -22.97
N SER A 20 33.26 19.33 -22.13
CA SER A 20 32.85 19.73 -20.78
C SER A 20 32.42 21.21 -20.76
N ASP A 21 31.71 21.61 -19.70
CA ASP A 21 31.28 23.00 -19.43
C ASP A 21 32.42 24.03 -19.52
N PRO A 22 32.09 25.31 -19.83
CA PRO A 22 31.92 26.23 -18.70
C PRO A 22 30.79 27.27 -18.85
N ALA A 23 30.09 27.53 -17.74
CA ALA A 23 29.42 28.81 -17.44
C ALA A 23 30.48 29.88 -17.02
N PRO A 24 30.16 31.18 -16.74
CA PRO A 24 28.83 31.81 -16.60
C PRO A 24 28.70 33.23 -17.20
N LYS A 25 27.51 33.84 -17.10
CA LYS A 25 27.30 35.18 -16.47
C LYS A 25 25.83 35.57 -16.35
N SER A 26 25.57 36.59 -15.53
CA SER A 26 24.25 37.09 -15.11
C SER A 26 23.88 38.44 -15.73
N SER A 27 22.59 38.63 -16.02
CA SER A 27 21.95 39.96 -15.99
C SER A 27 20.44 39.84 -15.76
N ALA A 28 19.83 40.93 -15.31
CA ALA A 28 18.38 41.09 -15.10
C ALA A 28 17.59 41.07 -16.44
N ASP A 29 16.24 41.11 -16.51
CA ASP A 29 15.30 41.72 -15.55
C ASP A 29 13.82 41.27 -15.72
N LYS A 30 12.98 41.63 -14.72
CA LYS A 30 11.50 41.77 -14.73
C LYS A 30 10.56 40.55 -14.88
N ALA A 31 9.88 40.29 -13.76
CA ALA A 31 8.42 40.24 -13.59
C ALA A 31 7.56 39.12 -14.23
N THR A 32 6.98 38.27 -13.38
CA THR A 32 5.52 38.26 -13.13
C THR A 32 5.16 37.52 -11.82
N ASP A 33 4.08 37.96 -11.16
CA ASP A 33 3.54 37.37 -9.93
C ASP A 33 2.93 35.97 -10.18
N GLY A 34 2.79 35.06 -9.21
CA GLY A 34 2.88 35.22 -7.75
C GLY A 34 1.71 34.49 -7.08
N LYS A 35 1.54 33.19 -7.35
CA LYS A 35 0.32 32.40 -7.01
C LYS A 35 0.58 31.05 -6.33
N THR A 36 1.73 30.87 -5.66
CA THR A 36 2.12 29.57 -5.07
C THR A 36 2.68 29.64 -3.65
N ALA A 37 2.61 30.79 -2.96
CA ALA A 37 3.14 30.97 -1.59
C ALA A 37 2.06 30.92 -0.49
N THR A 38 0.82 31.32 -0.79
CA THR A 38 -0.23 31.59 0.22
C THR A 38 -0.82 30.36 0.91
N VAL A 39 -0.61 29.15 0.36
CA VAL A 39 -1.22 27.91 0.85
C VAL A 39 -0.46 27.31 2.05
N LYS A 40 0.85 27.55 2.17
CA LYS A 40 1.69 26.90 3.20
C LYS A 40 1.61 27.57 4.59
N ALA A 41 1.20 28.84 4.67
CA ALA A 41 1.22 29.61 5.93
C ALA A 41 -0.03 29.42 6.83
N ILE A 42 -1.07 28.73 6.36
CA ILE A 42 -2.37 28.61 7.07
C ILE A 42 -2.40 27.40 8.04
N LEU A 43 -1.47 26.44 7.90
CA LEU A 43 -1.46 25.20 8.68
C LEU A 43 -0.67 25.27 10.00
N GLU A 44 0.03 26.37 10.30
CA GLU A 44 0.96 26.47 11.45
C GLU A 44 0.53 27.44 12.57
N GLY A 45 -0.77 27.73 12.66
CA GLY A 45 -1.42 28.07 13.95
C GLY A 45 -0.93 29.32 14.71
N LYS A 46 -0.41 30.35 14.04
CA LYS A 46 0.00 31.63 14.67
C LYS A 46 -0.82 32.82 14.16
N PRO A 47 -1.12 33.82 15.01
CA PRO A 47 -1.93 34.98 14.63
C PRO A 47 -1.13 35.95 13.74
N VAL A 48 -1.61 36.17 12.51
CA VAL A 48 -1.07 37.19 11.61
C VAL A 48 -1.78 38.52 11.84
N ALA A 49 -1.05 39.52 12.35
CA ALA A 49 -1.57 40.86 12.57
C ALA A 49 -1.62 41.66 11.26
N ALA A 50 -2.75 41.57 10.54
CA ALA A 50 -3.03 42.45 9.41
C ALA A 50 -3.64 43.78 9.89
N LYS A 51 -2.84 44.86 9.84
CA LYS A 51 -3.38 46.22 9.92
C LYS A 51 -4.02 46.58 8.58
N THR A 52 -5.28 47.00 8.61
CA THR A 52 -5.94 47.65 7.47
C THR A 52 -6.70 48.86 8.01
N ASP A 53 -6.47 50.04 7.45
CA ASP A 53 -6.90 51.31 8.03
C ASP A 53 -8.41 51.56 7.93
N ILE A 54 -9.15 51.21 8.99
CA ILE A 54 -10.53 51.68 9.21
C ILE A 54 -10.46 53.04 9.93
N LYS A 55 -10.10 54.09 9.20
CA LYS A 55 -10.11 55.49 9.69
C LYS A 55 -11.25 56.31 9.07
N ALA A 56 -12.46 55.77 9.14
CA ALA A 56 -13.72 56.46 8.86
C ALA A 56 -14.84 55.87 9.75
N LEU A 57 -15.88 56.67 10.03
CA LEU A 57 -17.11 56.27 10.73
C LEU A 57 -16.99 55.88 12.23
N ALA A 58 -16.26 56.68 13.03
CA ALA A 58 -16.41 56.65 14.51
C ALA A 58 -15.95 57.95 15.22
N ALA A 59 -16.65 59.07 15.00
CA ALA A 59 -16.69 60.23 15.91
C ALA A 59 -18.06 60.90 15.72
N ALA A 60 -18.96 60.89 16.72
CA ALA A 60 -18.91 61.67 17.97
C ALA A 60 -19.16 63.17 17.69
N ALA A 61 -20.24 63.68 18.27
CA ALA A 61 -20.85 64.96 17.91
C ALA A 61 -19.96 66.18 18.19
N ASP A 62 -20.22 67.24 17.43
CA ASP A 62 -19.67 68.58 17.66
C ASP A 62 -20.02 69.11 19.06
N THR A 63 -19.03 69.70 19.74
CA THR A 63 -19.28 70.79 20.68
C THR A 63 -17.96 71.55 20.92
N ARG A 64 -17.87 72.79 20.43
CA ARG A 64 -16.76 73.71 20.69
C ARG A 64 -17.25 74.92 21.49
N THR A 65 -16.38 75.42 22.37
CA THR A 65 -16.39 76.77 23.00
C THR A 65 -17.69 77.17 23.72
N ALA A 66 -17.78 77.24 25.05
CA ALA A 66 -16.89 77.81 26.07
C ALA A 66 -16.72 79.35 26.00
N ALA A 67 -17.40 80.06 26.91
CA ALA A 67 -16.95 81.28 27.60
C ALA A 67 -17.96 81.65 28.70
N ALA A 68 -17.51 82.24 29.81
CA ALA A 68 -18.40 82.74 30.87
C ALA A 68 -17.89 84.08 31.43
N ALA A 69 -18.72 85.13 31.39
CA ALA A 69 -18.50 86.38 32.12
C ALA A 69 -19.78 87.24 32.27
N ALA A 70 -20.37 87.20 33.48
CA ALA A 70 -21.06 88.29 34.20
C ALA A 70 -22.36 88.99 33.69
N ARG A 71 -23.32 89.07 34.65
CA ARG A 71 -24.29 90.16 34.95
C ARG A 71 -25.66 90.20 34.19
N PRO A 72 -26.74 90.78 34.80
CA PRO A 72 -27.80 89.88 35.32
C PRO A 72 -29.30 90.27 35.14
N ALA A 73 -30.17 89.24 35.14
CA ALA A 73 -31.59 89.19 35.61
C ALA A 73 -32.64 90.10 34.90
N PRO A 74 -33.99 89.90 35.12
CA PRO A 74 -34.73 88.87 35.88
C PRO A 74 -35.89 88.15 35.11
N ALA A 75 -36.57 87.19 35.78
CA ALA A 75 -37.96 86.64 35.57
C ALA A 75 -38.39 86.11 34.17
N ALA A 76 -38.96 84.90 33.97
CA ALA A 76 -40.04 84.15 34.65
C ALA A 76 -41.46 84.75 34.40
N ALA A 77 -42.53 84.00 34.11
CA ALA A 77 -42.76 82.54 33.87
C ALA A 77 -43.85 82.41 32.76
N ASN A 78 -44.50 81.28 32.41
CA ASN A 78 -44.63 79.90 32.90
C ASN A 78 -45.00 79.00 31.67
N SER A 79 -45.53 77.76 31.65
CA SER A 79 -46.01 76.75 32.63
C SER A 79 -46.08 75.37 31.94
N SER A 80 -45.85 74.26 32.66
CA SER A 80 -45.40 72.98 32.06
C SER A 80 -46.23 71.70 32.37
N ALA A 81 -47.37 71.79 33.07
CA ALA A 81 -47.97 70.63 33.75
C ALA A 81 -48.65 69.56 32.87
N GLY A 82 -48.90 69.82 31.58
CA GLY A 82 -49.53 68.87 30.66
C GLY A 82 -48.56 68.01 29.84
N GLU A 83 -47.35 68.51 29.64
CA GLU A 83 -46.38 67.92 28.72
C GLU A 83 -45.67 66.72 29.37
N GLU A 84 -45.25 66.87 30.64
CA GLU A 84 -44.56 65.83 31.43
C GLU A 84 -45.30 64.48 31.45
N GLN A 85 -46.64 64.49 31.55
CA GLN A 85 -47.43 63.25 31.57
C GLN A 85 -47.38 62.51 30.23
N SER A 86 -47.37 63.25 29.11
CA SER A 86 -47.26 62.66 27.77
C SER A 86 -45.86 62.09 27.49
N GLU A 87 -44.81 62.73 28.01
CA GLU A 87 -43.43 62.24 27.91
C GLU A 87 -43.24 60.94 28.70
N VAL A 88 -43.85 60.83 29.89
CA VAL A 88 -43.83 59.59 30.69
C VAL A 88 -44.49 58.44 29.94
N GLU A 89 -45.70 58.62 29.38
CA GLU A 89 -46.40 57.59 28.60
C GLU A 89 -45.59 57.16 27.35
N LEU A 90 -44.98 58.13 26.66
CA LEU A 90 -44.11 57.87 25.52
C LEU A 90 -42.84 57.08 25.93
N SER A 91 -42.23 57.42 27.06
CA SER A 91 -41.03 56.73 27.57
C SER A 91 -41.29 55.25 27.88
N VAL A 92 -42.46 54.92 28.44
CA VAL A 92 -42.90 53.53 28.70
C VAL A 92 -43.04 52.76 27.40
N ARG A 93 -43.76 53.30 26.40
CA ARG A 93 -43.92 52.66 25.08
C ARG A 93 -42.58 52.44 24.36
N ILE A 94 -41.63 53.37 24.50
CA ILE A 94 -40.27 53.21 23.98
C ILE A 94 -39.54 52.08 24.70
N ALA A 95 -39.63 51.99 26.03
CA ALA A 95 -39.02 50.91 26.82
C ALA A 95 -39.59 49.53 26.45
N GLU A 96 -40.92 49.39 26.34
CA GLU A 96 -41.61 48.18 25.88
C GLU A 96 -41.16 47.77 24.48
N ARG A 97 -41.12 48.72 23.53
CA ARG A 97 -40.68 48.44 22.15
C ARG A 97 -39.22 48.02 22.09
N LEU A 98 -38.35 48.61 22.91
CA LEU A 98 -36.94 48.22 23.03
C LEU A 98 -36.77 46.86 23.73
N ALA A 99 -37.68 46.45 24.63
CA ALA A 99 -37.70 45.09 25.19
C ALA A 99 -38.07 44.06 24.11
N GLN A 100 -39.19 44.27 23.40
CA GLN A 100 -39.63 43.41 22.29
C GLN A 100 -38.54 43.24 21.21
N LEU A 101 -37.82 44.33 20.86
CA LEU A 101 -36.72 44.26 19.89
C LEU A 101 -35.54 43.43 20.40
N ARG A 102 -35.19 43.52 21.69
CA ARG A 102 -34.14 42.68 22.32
C ARG A 102 -34.54 41.21 22.35
N GLU A 103 -35.79 40.89 22.68
CA GLU A 103 -36.32 39.52 22.64
C GLU A 103 -36.28 38.94 21.22
N GLN A 104 -36.74 39.70 20.22
CA GLN A 104 -36.66 39.29 18.81
C GLN A 104 -35.21 39.11 18.34
N GLN A 105 -34.28 39.96 18.78
CA GLN A 105 -32.85 39.82 18.48
C GLN A 105 -32.25 38.57 19.16
N ALA A 106 -32.60 38.30 20.41
CA ALA A 106 -32.18 37.09 21.14
C ALA A 106 -32.74 35.81 20.49
N ALA A 107 -34.02 35.80 20.11
CA ALA A 107 -34.64 34.68 19.41
C ALA A 107 -33.99 34.43 18.05
N ARG A 108 -33.70 35.48 17.27
CA ARG A 108 -32.96 35.39 16.00
C ARG A 108 -31.53 34.86 16.21
N ALA A 109 -30.83 35.31 17.26
CA ALA A 109 -29.50 34.83 17.60
C ALA A 109 -29.50 33.34 18.01
N ALA A 110 -30.47 32.92 18.82
CA ALA A 110 -30.66 31.52 19.22
C ALA A 110 -31.00 30.62 18.01
N ALA A 111 -31.87 31.07 17.11
CA ALA A 111 -32.20 30.38 15.87
C ALA A 111 -30.96 30.25 14.96
N ALA A 112 -30.18 31.31 14.79
CA ALA A 112 -28.94 31.29 14.02
C ALA A 112 -27.88 30.37 14.64
N ALA A 113 -27.76 30.32 15.96
CA ALA A 113 -26.86 29.40 16.66
C ALA A 113 -27.29 27.93 16.48
N LYS A 114 -28.60 27.64 16.55
CA LYS A 114 -29.16 26.30 16.28
C LYS A 114 -28.92 25.89 14.82
N ALA A 115 -29.12 26.80 13.87
CA ALA A 115 -28.85 26.56 12.44
C ALA A 115 -27.37 26.29 12.16
N ARG A 116 -26.45 27.05 12.78
CA ARG A 116 -24.99 26.81 12.67
C ARG A 116 -24.61 25.41 13.18
N LYS A 117 -25.05 25.02 14.38
CA LYS A 117 -24.80 23.68 14.94
C LYS A 117 -25.37 22.56 14.06
N ALA A 118 -26.56 22.75 13.47
CA ALA A 118 -27.15 21.79 12.55
C ALA A 118 -26.37 21.66 11.23
N ALA A 119 -25.89 22.77 10.66
CA ALA A 119 -25.06 22.78 9.46
C ALA A 119 -23.68 22.14 9.69
N GLU A 120 -23.08 22.37 10.86
CA GLU A 120 -21.82 21.75 11.30
C GLU A 120 -21.97 20.23 11.48
N ALA A 121 -23.02 19.79 12.19
CA ALA A 121 -23.33 18.37 12.35
C ALA A 121 -23.63 17.67 11.01
N LYS A 122 -24.29 18.37 10.06
CA LYS A 122 -24.51 17.88 8.70
C LYS A 122 -23.18 17.72 7.96
N ARG A 123 -22.34 18.76 7.91
CA ARG A 123 -21.01 18.73 7.26
C ARG A 123 -20.12 17.64 7.81
N ARG A 124 -20.16 17.40 9.14
CA ARG A 124 -19.43 16.32 9.79
C ARG A 124 -19.88 14.96 9.28
N LYS A 125 -21.20 14.69 9.22
CA LYS A 125 -21.74 13.44 8.65
C LYS A 125 -21.42 13.28 7.16
N GLU A 126 -21.43 14.37 6.40
CA GLU A 126 -21.05 14.36 4.98
C GLU A 126 -19.56 14.04 4.78
N ALA A 127 -18.67 14.55 5.65
CA ALA A 127 -17.25 14.21 5.66
C ALA A 127 -17.00 12.76 6.10
N GLU A 128 -17.64 12.29 7.17
CA GLU A 128 -17.59 10.91 7.64
C GLU A 128 -18.08 9.93 6.56
N ALA A 129 -19.16 10.28 5.84
CA ALA A 129 -19.66 9.51 4.70
C ALA A 129 -18.75 9.56 3.47
N ALA A 130 -18.11 10.70 3.17
CA ALA A 130 -17.16 10.83 2.06
C ALA A 130 -15.89 9.98 2.29
N ILE A 131 -15.38 9.96 3.52
CA ILE A 131 -14.27 9.08 3.93
C ILE A 131 -14.68 7.61 3.77
N ALA A 132 -15.86 7.24 4.27
CA ALA A 132 -16.39 5.87 4.14
C ALA A 132 -16.73 5.45 2.69
N ALA A 133 -16.97 6.41 1.79
CA ALA A 133 -17.15 6.15 0.37
C ALA A 133 -15.80 5.95 -0.35
N ALA A 134 -14.79 6.76 -0.01
CA ALA A 134 -13.43 6.64 -0.53
C ALA A 134 -12.71 5.37 -0.02
N SER A 135 -13.08 4.85 1.15
CA SER A 135 -12.52 3.64 1.74
C SER A 135 -13.18 2.33 1.31
N LYS A 136 -14.14 2.35 0.36
CA LYS A 136 -14.67 1.11 -0.21
C LYS A 136 -13.59 0.47 -1.09
N PRO A 137 -13.19 -0.80 -0.86
CA PRO A 137 -12.30 -1.49 -1.77
C PRO A 137 -12.86 -1.43 -3.19
N LYS A 138 -11.97 -1.22 -4.16
CA LYS A 138 -12.29 -1.55 -5.55
C LYS A 138 -12.49 -3.08 -5.61
N ASN A 139 -13.04 -3.60 -6.70
CA ASN A 139 -13.00 -5.04 -7.00
C ASN A 139 -11.98 -5.27 -8.12
N GLY A 140 -10.75 -4.82 -7.89
CA GLY A 140 -9.64 -4.97 -8.83
C GLY A 140 -9.08 -6.39 -8.84
N THR A 141 -8.40 -6.74 -9.92
CA THR A 141 -7.70 -8.02 -10.09
C THR A 141 -6.19 -7.86 -10.31
N HIS A 142 -5.73 -6.64 -10.59
CA HIS A 142 -4.31 -6.33 -10.75
C HIS A 142 -3.65 -6.04 -9.40
N TRP A 143 -2.56 -6.73 -9.12
CA TRP A 143 -1.71 -6.54 -7.93
C TRP A 143 -0.23 -6.60 -8.32
N THR A 144 0.65 -6.18 -7.43
CA THR A 144 2.11 -6.18 -7.63
C THR A 144 2.83 -6.59 -6.34
N TYR A 145 4.15 -6.81 -6.41
CA TYR A 145 5.01 -6.97 -5.24
C TYR A 145 5.55 -5.64 -4.69
N GLU A 146 5.43 -4.54 -5.43
CA GLU A 146 5.93 -3.21 -5.07
C GLU A 146 4.94 -2.09 -5.45
N GLY A 147 5.05 -0.92 -4.81
CA GLY A 147 4.26 0.27 -5.14
C GLY A 147 2.83 0.27 -4.58
N GLU A 148 1.93 1.06 -5.18
CA GLU A 148 0.55 1.24 -4.71
C GLU A 148 -0.22 -0.09 -4.60
N TYR A 149 -0.01 -1.00 -5.55
CA TYR A 149 -0.68 -2.31 -5.60
C TYR A 149 0.11 -3.43 -4.88
N GLY A 150 1.11 -3.06 -4.07
CA GLY A 150 2.01 -3.96 -3.34
C GLY A 150 1.37 -4.70 -2.15
N PRO A 151 2.10 -5.63 -1.50
CA PRO A 151 1.59 -6.54 -0.47
C PRO A 151 0.88 -5.89 0.72
N ALA A 152 1.32 -4.70 1.14
CA ALA A 152 0.69 -3.94 2.22
C ALA A 152 -0.72 -3.43 1.87
N ASN A 153 -1.08 -3.39 0.58
CA ASN A 153 -2.34 -2.83 0.09
C ASN A 153 -3.28 -3.87 -0.54
N TRP A 154 -2.89 -5.14 -0.68
CA TRP A 154 -3.70 -6.16 -1.39
C TRP A 154 -5.15 -6.24 -0.89
N SER A 155 -5.42 -6.17 0.42
CA SER A 155 -6.79 -6.17 0.98
C SER A 155 -7.66 -4.98 0.54
N ASN A 156 -7.04 -3.91 0.04
CA ASN A 156 -7.69 -2.66 -0.38
C ASN A 156 -7.99 -2.66 -1.89
N ILE A 157 -7.31 -3.54 -2.65
CA ILE A 157 -7.49 -3.73 -4.10
C ILE A 157 -8.78 -4.51 -4.40
N ASN A 158 -9.11 -5.49 -3.56
CA ASN A 158 -10.28 -6.34 -3.69
C ASN A 158 -10.83 -6.76 -2.33
N SER A 159 -12.15 -6.61 -2.12
CA SER A 159 -12.83 -7.04 -0.89
C SER A 159 -12.71 -8.54 -0.60
N ALA A 160 -12.58 -9.38 -1.63
CA ALA A 160 -12.33 -10.82 -1.48
C ALA A 160 -10.91 -11.15 -0.94
N TRP A 161 -9.97 -10.20 -1.00
CA TRP A 161 -8.58 -10.39 -0.56
C TRP A 161 -8.35 -9.87 0.88
N ALA A 162 -9.42 -9.65 1.66
CA ALA A 162 -9.34 -9.16 3.03
C ALA A 162 -8.38 -9.97 3.92
N LYS A 163 -8.29 -11.29 3.70
CA LYS A 163 -7.37 -12.20 4.41
C LYS A 163 -5.89 -11.83 4.27
N CYS A 164 -5.49 -11.15 3.20
CA CYS A 164 -4.12 -10.66 3.03
C CYS A 164 -3.68 -9.64 4.12
N ASN A 165 -4.63 -9.09 4.88
CA ASN A 165 -4.41 -8.18 6.02
C ASN A 165 -5.06 -8.68 7.32
N THR A 166 -6.24 -9.29 7.26
CA THR A 166 -6.98 -9.78 8.46
C THR A 166 -6.78 -11.26 8.79
N GLY A 167 -5.95 -11.97 8.01
CA GLY A 167 -5.58 -13.36 8.29
C GLY A 167 -4.59 -13.48 9.44
N ASN A 168 -4.82 -14.44 10.33
CA ASN A 168 -3.94 -14.72 11.48
C ASN A 168 -3.01 -15.92 11.25
N ARG A 169 -3.19 -16.68 10.15
CA ARG A 169 -2.41 -17.84 9.75
C ARG A 169 -1.69 -17.60 8.41
N GLN A 170 -1.30 -16.37 8.12
CA GLN A 170 -0.74 -15.98 6.82
C GLN A 170 0.68 -16.55 6.58
N SER A 171 1.03 -16.76 5.31
CA SER A 171 2.36 -17.16 4.82
C SER A 171 2.98 -16.07 3.93
N PRO A 172 4.32 -16.01 3.77
CA PRO A 172 5.33 -16.89 4.35
C PRO A 172 5.61 -16.55 5.82
N ILE A 173 6.36 -17.41 6.52
CA ILE A 173 6.84 -17.15 7.88
C ILE A 173 8.34 -17.36 8.03
N ASP A 174 8.90 -16.81 9.11
CA ASP A 174 10.25 -17.11 9.56
C ASP A 174 10.20 -18.31 10.52
N LEU A 175 10.76 -19.44 10.07
CA LEU A 175 10.75 -20.71 10.78
C LEU A 175 11.80 -20.68 11.90
N ARG A 176 11.31 -20.63 13.14
CA ARG A 176 12.12 -20.60 14.36
C ARG A 176 11.60 -21.62 15.35
N ASP A 177 12.49 -22.10 16.22
CA ASP A 177 12.16 -22.86 17.44
C ASP A 177 11.18 -24.02 17.19
N GLY A 178 11.36 -24.70 16.06
CA GLY A 178 10.48 -25.77 15.61
C GLY A 178 10.44 -26.92 16.62
N ILE A 179 9.24 -27.39 16.94
CA ILE A 179 9.07 -28.50 17.87
C ILE A 179 9.50 -29.77 17.15
N LYS A 180 10.71 -30.24 17.46
CA LYS A 180 11.26 -31.51 16.97
C LYS A 180 10.41 -32.65 17.50
N VAL A 181 9.82 -33.42 16.58
CA VAL A 181 9.03 -34.62 16.88
C VAL A 181 9.38 -35.70 15.86
N ASP A 182 8.91 -36.92 16.13
CA ASP A 182 8.80 -37.93 15.10
C ASP A 182 7.69 -37.51 14.12
N LEU A 183 8.05 -37.30 12.85
CA LEU A 183 7.14 -36.94 11.77
C LEU A 183 7.19 -38.04 10.72
N GLU A 184 6.03 -38.49 10.28
CA GLU A 184 5.90 -39.48 9.22
C GLU A 184 6.64 -39.04 7.95
N HIS A 185 7.41 -39.95 7.36
CA HIS A 185 8.17 -39.66 6.15
C HIS A 185 7.24 -39.37 4.96
N ILE A 186 7.45 -38.22 4.31
CA ILE A 186 6.65 -37.81 3.14
C ILE A 186 6.91 -38.77 1.97
N ALA A 187 5.86 -39.43 1.49
CA ALA A 187 5.94 -40.26 0.30
C ALA A 187 5.74 -39.40 -0.96
N PHE A 188 6.73 -39.40 -1.84
CA PHE A 188 6.69 -38.73 -3.14
C PHE A 188 6.56 -39.77 -4.26
N ASP A 189 5.53 -39.64 -5.09
CA ASP A 189 5.33 -40.38 -6.34
C ASP A 189 5.30 -39.36 -7.48
N TYR A 190 6.48 -38.82 -7.80
CA TYR A 190 6.71 -37.89 -8.91
C TYR A 190 7.35 -38.63 -10.08
N ARG A 191 7.02 -38.23 -11.30
CA ARG A 191 7.46 -38.90 -12.53
C ARG A 191 7.59 -37.93 -13.72
N PRO A 192 8.43 -38.24 -14.73
CA PRO A 192 8.47 -37.49 -15.98
C PRO A 192 7.08 -37.34 -16.61
N SER A 193 6.63 -36.09 -16.77
CA SER A 193 5.26 -35.73 -17.13
C SER A 193 5.22 -34.62 -18.17
N SER A 194 4.12 -34.53 -18.92
CA SER A 194 3.84 -33.36 -19.74
C SER A 194 3.58 -32.13 -18.86
N PHE A 195 3.78 -30.94 -19.41
CA PHE A 195 3.64 -29.68 -18.69
C PHE A 195 3.27 -28.53 -19.63
N SER A 196 2.84 -27.41 -19.05
CA SER A 196 2.75 -26.12 -19.74
C SER A 196 3.30 -25.00 -18.86
N GLU A 197 3.91 -24.01 -19.48
CA GLU A 197 4.55 -22.88 -18.80
C GLU A 197 3.86 -21.57 -19.17
N ILE A 198 3.75 -20.67 -18.21
CA ILE A 198 3.23 -19.31 -18.40
C ILE A 198 4.02 -18.33 -17.53
N ASP A 199 4.53 -17.26 -18.14
CA ASP A 199 4.87 -16.05 -17.39
C ASP A 199 3.56 -15.35 -17.07
N ASN A 200 3.08 -15.48 -15.82
CA ASN A 200 1.76 -15.00 -15.44
C ASN A 200 1.74 -13.50 -15.04
N GLY A 201 2.85 -12.78 -15.22
CA GLY A 201 3.03 -11.39 -14.78
C GLY A 201 3.52 -11.22 -13.33
N HIS A 202 3.54 -12.30 -12.55
CA HIS A 202 3.98 -12.33 -11.15
C HIS A 202 5.10 -13.36 -10.89
N THR A 203 5.17 -14.41 -11.70
CA THR A 203 6.20 -15.46 -11.68
C THR A 203 6.19 -16.25 -13.01
N ILE A 204 7.14 -17.18 -13.16
CA ILE A 204 7.05 -18.29 -14.11
C ILE A 204 6.31 -19.42 -13.40
N GLN A 205 5.15 -19.80 -13.91
CA GLN A 205 4.33 -20.88 -13.39
C GLN A 205 4.32 -22.06 -14.37
N VAL A 206 4.60 -23.25 -13.87
CA VAL A 206 4.62 -24.52 -14.62
C VAL A 206 3.47 -25.38 -14.13
N THR A 207 2.49 -25.63 -15.00
CA THR A 207 1.36 -26.55 -14.73
C THR A 207 1.77 -27.95 -15.14
N VAL A 208 1.59 -28.94 -14.26
CA VAL A 208 2.11 -30.31 -14.44
C VAL A 208 0.99 -31.28 -14.81
N GLY A 209 1.28 -32.26 -15.68
CA GLY A 209 0.38 -33.34 -16.04
C GLY A 209 0.02 -34.25 -14.86
N GLY A 210 -1.19 -34.80 -14.89
CA GLY A 210 -1.78 -35.55 -13.78
C GLY A 210 -1.03 -36.83 -13.37
N GLY A 211 -1.23 -37.20 -12.12
CA GLY A 211 -0.64 -38.36 -11.45
C GLY A 211 0.79 -38.15 -10.98
N ASN A 212 1.09 -36.96 -10.44
CA ASN A 212 2.26 -36.70 -9.60
C ASN A 212 1.75 -36.43 -8.18
N PHE A 213 2.18 -37.21 -7.18
CA PHE A 213 1.58 -37.19 -5.85
C PHE A 213 2.58 -36.96 -4.72
N LEU A 214 2.09 -36.30 -3.68
CA LEU A 214 2.74 -36.17 -2.37
C LEU A 214 1.75 -36.68 -1.32
N THR A 215 2.15 -37.67 -0.52
CA THR A 215 1.35 -38.21 0.58
C THR A 215 2.02 -37.96 1.92
N VAL A 216 1.25 -37.42 2.87
CA VAL A 216 1.69 -37.14 4.24
C VAL A 216 0.55 -37.49 5.20
N GLY A 217 0.85 -38.29 6.24
CA GLY A 217 -0.20 -38.95 6.99
C GLY A 217 -1.04 -39.87 6.10
N ASN A 218 -2.35 -39.87 6.35
CA ASN A 218 -3.34 -40.59 5.55
C ASN A 218 -3.87 -39.79 4.34
N MET A 219 -3.23 -38.67 3.94
CA MET A 219 -3.74 -37.80 2.87
C MET A 219 -2.77 -37.63 1.72
N THR A 220 -3.23 -38.00 0.53
CA THR A 220 -2.55 -37.79 -0.76
C THR A 220 -3.01 -36.50 -1.41
N TYR A 221 -2.07 -35.74 -1.95
CA TYR A 221 -2.28 -34.50 -2.69
C TYR A 221 -1.62 -34.63 -4.07
N GLU A 222 -2.33 -34.29 -5.13
CA GLU A 222 -1.82 -34.26 -6.50
C GLU A 222 -1.17 -32.91 -6.81
N LEU A 223 0.05 -32.91 -7.34
CA LEU A 223 0.77 -31.73 -7.81
C LEU A 223 0.00 -31.10 -8.99
N GLN A 224 -0.42 -29.85 -8.82
CA GLN A 224 -1.17 -29.10 -9.85
C GLN A 224 -0.21 -28.23 -10.67
N GLN A 225 0.66 -27.49 -9.98
CA GLN A 225 1.63 -26.58 -10.57
C GLN A 225 2.82 -26.37 -9.63
N PHE A 226 3.92 -25.85 -10.16
CA PHE A 226 4.96 -25.20 -9.35
C PHE A 226 5.38 -23.86 -9.95
N HIS A 227 5.93 -22.99 -9.11
CA HIS A 227 6.37 -21.65 -9.49
C HIS A 227 7.52 -21.17 -8.60
N PHE A 228 8.09 -20.00 -8.94
CA PHE A 228 9.36 -19.53 -8.38
C PHE A 228 9.22 -18.15 -7.70
N HIS A 229 9.91 -17.98 -6.57
CA HIS A 229 10.06 -16.67 -5.93
C HIS A 229 11.52 -16.31 -5.69
N ARG A 230 11.81 -15.01 -5.77
CA ARG A 230 13.10 -14.38 -5.54
C ARG A 230 12.93 -13.08 -4.73
N PRO A 231 13.57 -12.90 -3.55
CA PRO A 231 14.30 -13.91 -2.78
C PRO A 231 13.39 -15.07 -2.32
N SER A 232 13.88 -16.02 -1.51
CA SER A 232 12.95 -16.96 -0.86
C SER A 232 11.91 -16.23 -0.02
N GLU A 233 10.66 -16.68 -0.10
CA GLU A 233 9.57 -16.16 0.72
C GLU A 233 9.74 -16.58 2.18
N GLU A 234 10.00 -17.86 2.41
CA GLU A 234 10.32 -18.41 3.73
C GLU A 234 11.69 -17.97 4.22
N ARG A 235 11.86 -17.99 5.54
CA ARG A 235 13.16 -17.91 6.22
C ARG A 235 13.29 -19.04 7.23
N ILE A 236 14.52 -19.40 7.56
CA ILE A 236 14.87 -20.28 8.68
C ILE A 236 15.79 -19.49 9.61
N ASN A 237 15.38 -19.33 10.87
CA ASN A 237 16.12 -18.57 11.89
C ASN A 237 16.56 -17.16 11.43
N GLY A 238 15.67 -16.45 10.73
CA GLY A 238 15.89 -15.10 10.19
C GLY A 238 16.59 -15.05 8.83
N LYS A 239 17.20 -16.15 8.38
CA LYS A 239 17.95 -16.26 7.13
C LYS A 239 17.06 -16.76 6.00
N GLY A 240 17.01 -16.01 4.89
CA GLY A 240 16.43 -16.46 3.62
C GLY A 240 17.49 -17.10 2.71
N THR A 241 17.04 -17.74 1.63
CA THR A 241 17.86 -18.24 0.53
C THR A 241 17.65 -17.39 -0.73
N GLU A 242 18.39 -17.64 -1.82
CA GLU A 242 18.32 -16.74 -2.98
C GLU A 242 17.03 -16.90 -3.78
N MET A 243 16.51 -18.11 -3.90
CA MET A 243 15.20 -18.37 -4.49
C MET A 243 14.48 -19.46 -3.69
N VAL A 244 13.21 -19.71 -4.03
CA VAL A 244 12.45 -20.89 -3.61
C VAL A 244 11.58 -21.37 -4.77
N ILE A 245 11.34 -22.67 -4.85
CA ILE A 245 10.29 -23.28 -5.68
C ILE A 245 9.14 -23.66 -4.77
N HIS A 246 7.92 -23.21 -5.10
CA HIS A 246 6.69 -23.63 -4.42
C HIS A 246 5.92 -24.60 -5.30
N PHE A 247 5.84 -25.85 -4.89
CA PHE A 247 5.05 -26.90 -5.52
C PHE A 247 3.67 -26.96 -4.87
N VAL A 248 2.62 -26.61 -5.62
CA VAL A 248 1.24 -26.48 -5.14
C VAL A 248 0.45 -27.75 -5.47
N HIS A 249 -0.02 -28.42 -4.41
CA HIS A 249 -0.75 -29.67 -4.49
C HIS A 249 -2.17 -29.53 -3.96
N ARG A 250 -3.06 -30.43 -4.41
CA ARG A 250 -4.45 -30.48 -3.97
C ARG A 250 -4.90 -31.92 -3.72
N SER A 251 -5.54 -32.18 -2.58
CA SER A 251 -6.15 -33.50 -2.31
C SER A 251 -7.53 -33.62 -2.98
N TYR A 252 -8.07 -34.84 -3.04
CA TYR A 252 -9.43 -35.08 -3.57
C TYR A 252 -10.52 -34.31 -2.80
N GLU A 253 -10.32 -34.06 -1.50
CA GLU A 253 -11.17 -33.20 -0.67
C GLU A 253 -11.01 -31.69 -0.97
N GLY A 254 -10.14 -31.33 -1.91
CA GLY A 254 -9.88 -29.96 -2.33
C GLY A 254 -8.91 -29.18 -1.44
N LYS A 255 -8.41 -29.78 -0.35
CA LYS A 255 -7.43 -29.18 0.58
C LYS A 255 -6.09 -28.94 -0.13
N LEU A 256 -5.43 -27.84 0.21
CA LEU A 256 -4.17 -27.42 -0.41
C LEU A 256 -2.95 -27.78 0.45
N LEU A 257 -1.86 -28.16 -0.22
CA LEU A 257 -0.54 -28.34 0.37
C LEU A 257 0.50 -27.64 -0.51
N VAL A 258 1.36 -26.83 0.11
CA VAL A 258 2.51 -26.21 -0.58
C VAL A 258 3.81 -26.79 -0.02
N LEU A 259 4.62 -27.34 -0.93
CA LEU A 259 5.97 -27.81 -0.68
C LEU A 259 6.94 -26.72 -1.16
N ALA A 260 7.72 -26.16 -0.23
CA ALA A 260 8.76 -25.18 -0.52
C ALA A 260 10.14 -25.83 -0.55
N VAL A 261 10.79 -25.77 -1.71
CA VAL A 261 12.20 -26.15 -1.92
C VAL A 261 13.06 -24.89 -1.98
N LEU A 262 13.82 -24.63 -0.92
CA LEU A 262 14.72 -23.48 -0.82
C LEU A 262 15.94 -23.64 -1.73
N LEU A 263 16.31 -22.58 -2.46
CA LEU A 263 17.38 -22.59 -3.47
C LEU A 263 18.57 -21.69 -3.10
N GLU A 264 19.77 -22.26 -3.19
CA GLU A 264 21.06 -21.57 -3.03
C GLU A 264 21.91 -21.61 -4.31
N ARG A 265 22.98 -20.81 -4.37
CA ARG A 265 23.93 -20.83 -5.48
C ARG A 265 24.82 -22.08 -5.41
N GLY A 266 24.87 -22.85 -6.50
CA GLY A 266 25.79 -23.98 -6.61
C GLY A 266 25.82 -24.56 -8.02
N LYS A 267 25.67 -25.88 -8.12
CA LYS A 267 25.51 -26.59 -9.41
C LYS A 267 24.23 -26.15 -10.14
N ALA A 268 24.19 -26.35 -11.45
CA ALA A 268 22.96 -26.13 -12.22
C ALA A 268 21.89 -27.18 -11.84
N ASN A 269 20.65 -26.74 -11.68
CA ASN A 269 19.54 -27.65 -11.42
C ASN A 269 18.93 -28.13 -12.76
N PRO A 270 18.71 -29.44 -12.97
CA PRO A 270 18.10 -29.96 -14.20
C PRO A 270 16.68 -29.45 -14.46
N LEU A 271 15.76 -29.53 -13.48
CA LEU A 271 14.39 -29.02 -13.60
C LEU A 271 14.37 -27.56 -14.06
N ILE A 272 15.14 -26.70 -13.37
CA ILE A 272 15.21 -25.26 -13.69
C ILE A 272 15.82 -25.04 -15.08
N GLN A 273 16.72 -25.91 -15.57
CA GLN A 273 17.23 -25.81 -16.92
C GLN A 273 16.19 -26.21 -17.97
N THR A 274 15.41 -27.26 -17.69
CA THR A 274 14.27 -27.66 -18.54
C THR A 274 13.26 -26.52 -18.67
N VAL A 275 12.91 -25.86 -17.56
CA VAL A 275 12.01 -24.70 -17.58
C VAL A 275 12.66 -23.50 -18.30
N TRP A 276 13.89 -23.11 -17.95
CA TRP A 276 14.55 -21.94 -18.58
C TRP A 276 14.80 -22.12 -20.09
N ASN A 277 14.82 -23.35 -20.60
CA ASN A 277 14.90 -23.65 -22.04
C ASN A 277 13.56 -23.49 -22.78
N ASN A 278 12.42 -23.46 -22.07
CA ASN A 278 11.07 -23.48 -22.66
C ASN A 278 10.21 -22.25 -22.34
N LEU A 279 10.79 -21.24 -21.65
CA LEU A 279 10.08 -20.02 -21.23
C LEU A 279 9.28 -19.36 -22.38
N PRO A 280 8.03 -18.92 -22.11
CA PRO A 280 7.23 -18.14 -23.05
C PRO A 280 7.95 -16.89 -23.56
N LEU A 281 7.75 -16.58 -24.85
CA LEU A 281 8.24 -15.34 -25.47
C LEU A 281 7.38 -14.12 -25.09
N GLU A 282 6.12 -14.33 -24.73
CA GLU A 282 5.16 -13.28 -24.34
C GLU A 282 4.52 -13.61 -22.98
N LYS A 283 4.27 -12.57 -22.18
CA LYS A 283 3.56 -12.72 -20.90
C LYS A 283 2.09 -13.08 -21.11
N HIS A 284 1.54 -13.86 -20.19
CA HIS A 284 0.18 -14.39 -20.20
C HIS A 284 -0.15 -15.34 -21.38
N GLN A 285 0.80 -15.66 -22.24
CA GLN A 285 0.68 -16.73 -23.23
C GLN A 285 1.29 -18.02 -22.67
N ALA A 286 0.48 -19.07 -22.58
CA ALA A 286 0.97 -20.39 -22.17
C ALA A 286 1.64 -21.12 -23.34
N VAL A 287 2.71 -21.86 -23.07
CA VAL A 287 3.39 -22.76 -24.01
C VAL A 287 3.40 -24.19 -23.47
N SER A 288 3.34 -25.19 -24.34
CA SER A 288 3.31 -26.61 -23.95
C SER A 288 4.36 -27.38 -24.75
N PRO A 289 5.56 -27.62 -24.20
CA PRO A 289 6.61 -28.37 -24.88
C PRO A 289 6.24 -29.83 -25.16
N SER A 290 6.86 -30.41 -26.18
CA SER A 290 6.70 -31.84 -26.53
C SER A 290 7.62 -32.78 -25.75
N ILE A 291 8.48 -32.25 -24.89
CA ILE A 291 9.33 -33.02 -23.96
C ILE A 291 8.59 -33.28 -22.64
N LEU A 292 9.11 -34.21 -21.85
CA LEU A 292 8.67 -34.43 -20.47
C LEU A 292 9.58 -33.65 -19.51
N LEU A 293 9.01 -33.30 -18.35
CA LEU A 293 9.67 -32.66 -17.22
C LEU A 293 9.47 -33.55 -15.99
N ASP A 294 10.51 -33.73 -15.18
CA ASP A 294 10.46 -34.56 -13.97
C ASP A 294 10.55 -33.67 -12.71
N PRO A 295 9.44 -33.49 -11.96
CA PRO A 295 9.45 -32.69 -10.73
C PRO A 295 10.38 -33.22 -9.64
N SER A 296 10.82 -34.49 -9.70
CA SER A 296 11.70 -35.09 -8.69
C SER A 296 13.13 -34.55 -8.72
N GLU A 297 13.58 -33.97 -9.85
CA GLU A 297 14.91 -33.36 -10.01
C GLU A 297 15.16 -32.13 -9.10
N ALA A 298 14.11 -31.62 -8.45
CA ALA A 298 14.18 -30.55 -7.45
C ALA A 298 13.96 -31.02 -6.01
N LEU A 299 13.80 -32.32 -5.73
CA LEU A 299 13.62 -32.81 -4.36
C LEU A 299 14.98 -33.12 -3.69
N PRO A 300 15.36 -32.45 -2.58
CA PRO A 300 16.65 -32.65 -1.92
C PRO A 300 16.76 -34.03 -1.27
N GLU A 301 17.89 -34.71 -1.46
CA GLU A 301 18.15 -36.12 -1.06
C GLU A 301 17.61 -36.45 0.35
N LYS A 302 17.90 -35.60 1.34
CA LYS A 302 17.30 -35.70 2.66
C LYS A 302 15.90 -35.10 2.68
N ARG A 303 14.90 -35.93 2.97
CA ARG A 303 13.50 -35.50 3.09
C ARG A 303 13.15 -34.82 4.43
N GLU A 304 14.14 -34.27 5.13
CA GLU A 304 13.94 -33.52 6.39
C GLU A 304 13.14 -32.22 6.13
N TYR A 305 12.15 -31.89 6.97
CA TYR A 305 11.26 -30.75 6.75
C TYR A 305 10.76 -30.04 8.02
N PHE A 306 10.35 -28.77 7.87
CA PHE A 306 9.45 -28.08 8.78
C PHE A 306 8.02 -28.15 8.25
N THR A 307 7.02 -28.19 9.13
CA THR A 307 5.61 -28.09 8.74
C THR A 307 4.76 -27.23 9.68
N TYR A 308 3.83 -26.48 9.08
CA TYR A 308 2.92 -25.56 9.75
C TYR A 308 1.65 -25.37 8.91
N MET A 309 0.58 -24.82 9.50
CA MET A 309 -0.61 -24.38 8.76
C MET A 309 -0.50 -22.88 8.43
N GLY A 310 -0.65 -22.56 7.15
CA GLY A 310 -0.39 -21.25 6.58
C GLY A 310 -1.50 -20.77 5.63
N SER A 311 -1.12 -19.90 4.69
CA SER A 311 -1.97 -19.40 3.61
C SER A 311 -1.30 -19.56 2.24
N LEU A 312 -2.00 -19.20 1.17
CA LEU A 312 -1.33 -18.76 -0.07
C LEU A 312 -0.54 -17.47 0.20
N THR A 313 0.59 -17.29 -0.50
CA THR A 313 1.46 -16.10 -0.38
C THR A 313 1.10 -14.97 -1.34
N GLU A 314 0.26 -15.25 -2.34
CA GLU A 314 -0.35 -14.27 -3.24
C GLU A 314 -1.86 -14.08 -2.96
N PRO A 315 -2.50 -12.98 -3.42
CA PRO A 315 -3.94 -12.77 -3.29
C PRO A 315 -4.75 -13.90 -3.95
N PRO A 316 -5.84 -14.42 -3.31
CA PRO A 316 -6.58 -13.85 -2.17
C PRO A 316 -6.00 -14.13 -0.77
N CYS A 317 -4.81 -14.73 -0.67
CA CYS A 317 -4.16 -15.12 0.59
C CYS A 317 -5.01 -16.07 1.47
N THR A 318 -5.73 -17.00 0.83
CA THR A 318 -6.57 -18.01 1.49
C THR A 318 -5.76 -18.82 2.51
N GLU A 319 -6.30 -18.95 3.72
CA GLU A 319 -5.69 -19.71 4.83
C GLU A 319 -5.97 -21.22 4.72
N ASP A 320 -5.54 -21.98 5.73
CA ASP A 320 -5.72 -23.43 5.84
C ASP A 320 -5.01 -24.26 4.75
N VAL A 321 -3.90 -23.70 4.24
CA VAL A 321 -2.90 -24.40 3.42
C VAL A 321 -1.93 -25.15 4.33
N LEU A 322 -1.68 -26.44 4.09
CA LEU A 322 -0.62 -27.18 4.77
C LEU A 322 0.73 -26.86 4.13
N TRP A 323 1.67 -26.32 4.90
CA TRP A 323 3.02 -26.02 4.42
C TRP A 323 4.01 -27.11 4.83
N ILE A 324 4.88 -27.47 3.89
CA ILE A 324 6.05 -28.33 4.06
C ILE A 324 7.24 -27.55 3.50
N VAL A 325 8.26 -27.29 4.32
CA VAL A 325 9.44 -26.52 3.92
C VAL A 325 10.67 -27.39 4.12
N MET A 326 11.36 -27.74 3.03
CA MET A 326 12.50 -28.66 3.08
C MET A 326 13.69 -28.03 3.82
N LYS A 327 14.29 -28.79 4.75
CA LYS A 327 15.44 -28.33 5.56
C LYS A 327 16.74 -28.31 4.77
N GLN A 328 16.92 -29.25 3.84
CA GLN A 328 18.05 -29.23 2.90
C GLN A 328 17.73 -28.31 1.72
N THR A 329 18.62 -27.36 1.44
CA THR A 329 18.60 -26.51 0.25
C THR A 329 18.95 -27.30 -1.00
N MET A 330 18.32 -26.97 -2.13
CA MET A 330 18.74 -27.39 -3.45
C MET A 330 19.59 -26.30 -4.12
N GLN A 331 20.45 -26.69 -5.05
CA GLN A 331 21.35 -25.77 -5.73
C GLN A 331 20.82 -25.41 -7.12
N ALA A 332 20.93 -24.14 -7.50
CA ALA A 332 20.84 -23.69 -8.88
C ALA A 332 22.07 -22.86 -9.25
N SER A 333 22.42 -22.82 -10.53
CA SER A 333 23.62 -22.11 -10.98
C SER A 333 23.47 -20.59 -10.86
N PRO A 334 24.57 -19.85 -10.66
CA PRO A 334 24.55 -18.38 -10.72
C PRO A 334 23.93 -17.82 -12.01
N ALA A 335 24.02 -18.55 -13.13
CA ALA A 335 23.40 -18.18 -14.40
C ALA A 335 21.87 -18.37 -14.40
N GLN A 336 21.37 -19.49 -13.87
CA GLN A 336 19.92 -19.73 -13.71
C GLN A 336 19.28 -18.72 -12.76
N MET A 337 19.93 -18.45 -11.62
CA MET A 337 19.50 -17.40 -10.67
C MET A 337 19.50 -16.01 -11.33
N ALA A 338 20.55 -15.70 -12.12
CA ALA A 338 20.65 -14.42 -12.82
C ALA A 338 19.59 -14.24 -13.92
N LEU A 339 19.23 -15.30 -14.66
CA LEU A 339 18.16 -15.25 -15.65
C LEU A 339 16.84 -14.86 -14.99
N PHE A 340 16.42 -15.57 -13.93
CA PHE A 340 15.17 -15.25 -13.23
C PHE A 340 15.19 -13.84 -12.65
N SER A 341 16.33 -13.40 -12.08
CA SER A 341 16.47 -12.05 -11.52
C SER A 341 16.27 -10.89 -12.52
N ARG A 342 16.34 -11.16 -13.84
CA ARG A 342 16.03 -10.18 -14.90
C ARG A 342 14.55 -10.12 -15.27
N LEU A 343 13.83 -11.24 -15.09
CA LEU A 343 12.38 -11.31 -15.30
C LEU A 343 11.64 -10.79 -14.07
N TYR A 344 12.12 -11.20 -12.89
CA TYR A 344 11.56 -10.93 -11.57
C TYR A 344 12.69 -10.54 -10.59
N PRO A 345 13.02 -9.24 -10.47
CA PRO A 345 14.03 -8.75 -9.53
C PRO A 345 13.64 -9.00 -8.07
N LEU A 346 12.36 -8.76 -7.76
CA LEU A 346 11.66 -9.05 -6.50
C LEU A 346 10.26 -9.56 -6.85
N ASN A 347 9.92 -10.77 -6.40
CA ASN A 347 8.56 -11.31 -6.45
C ASN A 347 8.20 -12.12 -5.19
N ALA A 348 8.59 -11.63 -4.01
CA ALA A 348 8.34 -12.28 -2.73
C ALA A 348 7.50 -11.38 -1.79
N ARG A 349 6.48 -11.95 -1.14
CA ARG A 349 5.71 -11.34 -0.06
C ARG A 349 6.60 -11.19 1.19
N PRO A 350 6.51 -10.08 1.94
CA PRO A 350 7.15 -9.97 3.25
C PRO A 350 6.70 -11.07 4.23
N ILE A 351 7.61 -11.45 5.13
CA ILE A 351 7.34 -12.38 6.24
C ILE A 351 6.15 -11.93 7.07
N GLN A 352 5.23 -12.87 7.33
CA GLN A 352 4.03 -12.67 8.12
C GLN A 352 4.24 -13.09 9.59
N PRO A 353 3.53 -12.49 10.56
CA PRO A 353 3.64 -12.89 11.96
C PRO A 353 3.28 -14.36 12.20
N SER A 354 4.10 -15.08 12.98
CA SER A 354 3.83 -16.48 13.32
C SER A 354 2.58 -16.66 14.18
N ASN A 355 2.19 -15.65 14.96
CA ASN A 355 0.98 -15.62 15.80
C ASN A 355 0.84 -16.83 16.74
N GLY A 356 1.95 -17.34 17.26
CA GLY A 356 1.97 -18.50 18.16
C GLY A 356 1.59 -19.83 17.49
N ARG A 357 1.57 -19.90 16.15
CA ARG A 357 1.36 -21.15 15.42
C ARG A 357 2.43 -22.18 15.78
N MET A 358 1.98 -23.41 16.05
CA MET A 358 2.87 -24.56 16.15
C MET A 358 3.58 -24.80 14.81
N ILE A 359 4.90 -24.78 14.84
CA ILE A 359 5.79 -25.27 13.77
C ILE A 359 6.36 -26.60 14.28
N LYS A 360 6.23 -27.66 13.49
CA LYS A 360 6.89 -28.95 13.76
C LYS A 360 8.14 -29.08 12.90
N GLU A 361 9.16 -29.76 13.41
CA GLU A 361 10.39 -30.10 12.69
C GLU A 361 10.56 -31.63 12.67
N SER A 362 10.83 -32.23 11.52
CA SER A 362 11.30 -33.62 11.43
C SER A 362 12.78 -33.69 11.84
N HIS A 363 13.22 -34.83 12.35
CA HIS A 363 14.60 -35.07 12.76
C HIS A 363 15.32 -36.13 11.91
#